data_AF-A0A0F9L406-F1
#
_entry.id   AF-A0A0F9L406-F1
#
_cell.length_a   1.000
_cell.length_b   1.000
_cell.length_c   1.000
_cell.angle_alpha   90.00
_cell.angle_beta   90.00
_cell.angle_gamma   90.00
#
_symmetry.space_group_name_H-M   'P 1'
#
loop_
_entity.id
_entity.type
_entity.pdbx_description
1 polymer ?
#
loop_
_entity_poly.entity_id
_entity_poly.type
_entity_poly.pdbx_seq_one_letter_code
_entity_poly.pdbx_strand_id
1 'polypeptide(L)'
;MANEIWHNFPSGNSLDAYVFKKSDDKVFVESDGGDTFEDWVNGNVLTYDIPMTDNGGDYYSVDFPAVITNSTLQAYRVAIAVRAGGSAAVGDIRISQGEIQWDGISEVDIGTINITQTSVTNIYEEDVTAPPIQVINL
;
A
#
# COMPACT_ATOMS: atom_id res chain seq x y z
N MET A 1 -6.20 -16.58 1.86
CA MET A 1 -4.85 -16.68 2.47
C MET A 1 -4.45 -15.28 2.88
N ALA A 2 -3.64 -15.07 3.92
CA ALA A 2 -3.15 -13.71 4.18
C ALA A 2 -2.16 -13.37 3.06
N ASN A 3 -2.20 -12.16 2.49
CA ASN A 3 -1.27 -11.66 1.47
C ASN A 3 -1.63 -12.00 0.00
N GLU A 4 -2.92 -12.13 -0.32
CA GLU A 4 -3.39 -12.46 -1.67
C GLU A 4 -3.90 -11.21 -2.41
N ILE A 5 -3.37 -10.94 -3.60
CA ILE A 5 -3.98 -10.03 -4.56
C ILE A 5 -5.02 -10.82 -5.34
N TRP A 6 -6.27 -10.38 -5.33
CA TRP A 6 -7.34 -11.06 -6.06
C TRP A 6 -8.29 -10.08 -6.75
N HIS A 7 -8.93 -10.56 -7.80
CA HIS A 7 -9.97 -9.82 -8.52
C HIS A 7 -10.92 -10.77 -9.22
N ASN A 8 -12.20 -10.39 -9.27
CA ASN A 8 -13.19 -11.11 -10.04
C ASN A 8 -13.30 -10.54 -11.45
N PHE A 9 -13.07 -11.38 -12.46
CA PHE A 9 -13.14 -11.02 -13.87
C PHE A 9 -13.54 -12.24 -14.70
N PRO A 10 -14.24 -12.10 -15.85
CA PRO A 10 -14.59 -13.25 -16.67
C PRO A 10 -13.41 -14.20 -16.93
N SER A 11 -13.62 -15.48 -16.64
CA SER A 11 -12.62 -16.54 -16.85
C SER A 11 -12.16 -16.63 -18.31
N GLY A 12 -10.95 -17.17 -18.52
CA GLY A 12 -10.33 -17.31 -19.84
C GLY A 12 -9.60 -16.07 -20.37
N ASN A 13 -9.38 -15.06 -19.53
CA ASN A 13 -8.54 -13.91 -19.83
C ASN A 13 -7.16 -14.05 -19.17
N SER A 14 -6.22 -13.19 -19.52
CA SER A 14 -4.93 -13.09 -18.84
C SER A 14 -4.87 -11.76 -18.11
N LEU A 15 -4.66 -11.82 -16.79
CA LEU A 15 -4.60 -10.67 -15.91
C LEU A 15 -3.21 -10.56 -15.30
N ASP A 16 -2.75 -9.32 -15.15
CA ASP A 16 -1.49 -9.00 -14.48
C ASP A 16 -1.73 -8.02 -13.35
N ALA A 17 -1.12 -8.30 -12.20
CA ALA A 17 -1.00 -7.36 -11.11
C ALA A 17 0.30 -6.56 -11.25
N TYR A 18 0.28 -5.33 -10.76
CA TYR A 18 1.41 -4.42 -10.72
C TYR A 18 1.43 -3.75 -9.37
N VAL A 19 2.58 -3.82 -8.69
CA VAL A 19 2.75 -3.29 -7.33
C VAL A 19 3.56 -2.00 -7.40
N PHE A 20 3.02 -0.93 -6.85
CA PHE A 20 3.66 0.38 -6.78
C PHE A 20 3.87 0.77 -5.33
N LYS A 21 5.07 1.23 -5.01
CA LYS A 21 5.39 1.77 -3.70
C LYS A 21 4.76 3.16 -3.55
N LYS A 22 3.89 3.35 -2.55
CA LYS A 22 3.11 4.61 -2.43
C LYS A 22 3.97 5.83 -2.08
N SER A 23 5.17 5.64 -1.53
CA SER A 23 6.05 6.74 -1.12
C SER A 23 6.66 7.52 -2.29
N ASP A 24 6.93 6.85 -3.40
CA ASP A 24 7.68 7.38 -4.55
C ASP A 24 7.13 6.92 -5.92
N ASP A 25 6.02 6.19 -5.91
CA ASP A 25 5.32 5.65 -7.09
C ASP A 25 6.17 4.72 -7.99
N LYS A 26 7.26 4.18 -7.43
CA LYS A 26 8.10 3.20 -8.11
C LYS A 26 7.43 1.84 -8.22
N VAL A 27 7.65 1.16 -9.33
CA VAL A 27 7.07 -0.15 -9.62
C VAL A 27 7.99 -1.26 -9.16
N PHE A 28 7.41 -2.31 -8.59
CA PHE A 28 8.12 -3.53 -8.23
C PHE A 28 8.63 -4.23 -9.50
N VAL A 29 9.86 -4.71 -9.43
CA VAL A 29 10.49 -5.55 -10.43
C VAL A 29 10.80 -6.87 -9.79
N GLU A 30 10.31 -7.96 -10.39
CA GLU A 30 10.70 -9.29 -9.95
C GLU A 30 12.18 -9.51 -10.33
N SER A 31 13.03 -9.67 -9.31
CA SER A 31 14.44 -10.00 -9.48
C SER A 31 14.81 -11.18 -8.60
N ASP A 32 15.68 -12.07 -9.09
CA ASP A 32 16.09 -13.32 -8.41
C ASP A 32 16.83 -13.12 -7.07
N GLY A 33 16.94 -11.90 -6.54
CA GLY A 33 17.81 -11.59 -5.40
C GLY A 33 17.33 -10.53 -4.40
N GLY A 34 16.12 -9.97 -4.54
CA GLY A 34 15.54 -9.05 -3.56
C GLY A 34 14.60 -7.99 -4.15
N ASP A 35 14.13 -7.10 -3.29
CA ASP A 35 13.22 -6.03 -3.65
C ASP A 35 13.89 -4.95 -4.48
N THR A 36 13.54 -4.94 -5.76
CA THR A 36 13.92 -3.85 -6.65
C THR A 36 12.68 -3.06 -7.01
N PHE A 37 12.74 -1.76 -6.70
CA PHE A 37 11.73 -0.77 -7.11
C PHE A 37 12.40 0.24 -8.03
N GLU A 38 11.82 0.43 -9.22
CA GLU A 38 12.34 1.36 -10.21
C GLU A 38 11.26 2.29 -10.78
N ASP A 39 11.70 3.28 -11.55
CA ASP A 39 10.78 4.15 -12.25
C ASP A 39 10.12 3.38 -13.40
N TRP A 40 8.81 3.55 -13.58
CA TRP A 40 8.09 2.89 -14.65
C TRP A 40 8.63 3.31 -16.03
N VAL A 41 9.07 2.33 -16.83
CA VAL A 41 9.44 2.52 -18.23
C VAL A 41 8.49 1.76 -19.15
N ASN A 42 7.80 2.47 -20.05
CA ASN A 42 6.86 1.86 -21.00
C ASN A 42 7.45 0.71 -21.85
N GLY A 43 8.76 0.69 -22.08
CA GLY A 43 9.44 -0.39 -22.81
C GLY A 43 9.60 -1.68 -22.01
N ASN A 44 9.38 -1.66 -20.69
CA ASN A 44 9.74 -2.71 -19.74
C ASN A 44 8.51 -3.32 -19.06
N VAL A 45 7.31 -3.21 -19.61
CA VAL A 45 6.09 -3.68 -18.92
C VAL A 45 6.19 -5.15 -18.49
N LEU A 46 6.85 -5.99 -19.29
CA LEU A 46 7.10 -7.42 -19.02
C LEU A 46 8.06 -7.71 -17.86
N THR A 47 8.69 -6.70 -17.26
CA THR A 47 9.51 -6.87 -16.07
C THR A 47 8.75 -6.49 -14.79
N TYR A 48 7.59 -5.86 -14.95
CA TYR A 48 6.76 -5.36 -13.87
C TYR A 48 5.48 -6.16 -13.67
N ASP A 49 5.12 -7.01 -14.63
CA ASP A 49 3.91 -7.82 -14.55
C ASP A 49 4.08 -8.94 -13.53
N ILE A 50 3.06 -9.11 -12.71
CA ILE A 50 2.91 -10.24 -11.83
C ILE A 50 1.70 -11.02 -12.34
N PRO A 51 1.91 -12.12 -13.10
CA PRO A 51 0.82 -12.86 -13.72
C PRO A 51 -0.15 -13.41 -12.67
N MET A 52 -1.44 -13.18 -12.88
CA MET A 52 -2.50 -13.72 -12.03
C MET A 52 -2.99 -15.07 -12.54
N THR A 53 -3.30 -15.99 -11.63
CA THR A 53 -3.83 -17.32 -11.95
C THR A 53 -5.36 -17.29 -12.02
N ASP A 54 -5.95 -17.75 -13.14
CA ASP A 54 -7.39 -18.04 -13.23
C ASP A 54 -7.69 -19.32 -12.43
N ASN A 55 -8.40 -19.17 -11.32
CA ASN A 55 -8.80 -20.27 -10.44
C ASN A 55 -10.20 -20.81 -10.81
N GLY A 56 -10.80 -20.32 -11.89
CA GLY A 56 -12.15 -20.62 -12.32
C GLY A 56 -13.21 -19.81 -11.57
N GLY A 57 -14.45 -19.85 -12.08
CA GLY A 57 -15.57 -19.13 -11.46
C GLY A 57 -15.38 -17.61 -11.44
N ASP A 58 -14.68 -17.07 -12.43
CA ASP A 58 -14.31 -15.66 -12.57
C ASP A 58 -13.35 -15.15 -11.48
N TYR A 59 -12.64 -16.03 -10.76
CA TYR A 59 -11.70 -15.66 -9.69
C TYR A 59 -10.24 -15.72 -10.17
N TYR A 60 -9.54 -14.60 -10.08
CA TYR A 60 -8.10 -14.53 -10.34
C TYR A 60 -7.35 -14.16 -9.08
N SER A 61 -6.22 -14.80 -8.83
CA SER A 61 -5.35 -14.42 -7.73
C SER A 61 -3.86 -14.64 -7.96
N VAL A 62 -3.05 -13.93 -7.16
CA VAL A 62 -1.62 -14.10 -7.02
C VAL A 62 -1.18 -13.66 -5.63
N ASP A 63 -0.12 -14.26 -5.09
CA ASP A 63 0.43 -13.83 -3.82
C ASP A 63 1.14 -12.47 -3.97
N PHE A 64 0.98 -11.61 -2.96
CA PHE A 64 1.79 -10.40 -2.86
C PHE A 64 3.28 -10.80 -2.73
N PRO A 65 4.22 -10.15 -3.45
CA PRO A 65 5.60 -10.61 -3.51
C PRO A 65 6.25 -10.72 -2.12
N ALA A 66 6.50 -11.96 -1.70
CA ALA A 66 7.09 -12.25 -0.38
C ALA A 66 8.55 -11.82 -0.25
N VAL A 67 9.20 -11.49 -1.38
CA VAL A 67 10.55 -10.90 -1.38
C VAL A 67 10.56 -9.51 -0.75
N ILE A 68 9.38 -8.83 -0.67
CA ILE A 68 9.17 -7.51 -0.07
C ILE A 68 9.42 -7.56 1.43
N THR A 69 10.67 -7.39 1.83
CA THR A 69 11.17 -7.56 3.20
C THR A 69 11.48 -6.22 3.86
N ASN A 70 10.42 -5.42 4.05
CA ASN A 70 10.53 -4.14 4.73
C ASN A 70 10.78 -4.30 6.23
N SER A 71 11.60 -3.43 6.83
CA SER A 71 11.73 -3.37 8.29
C SER A 71 10.69 -2.47 8.97
N THR A 72 9.86 -1.78 8.19
CA THR A 72 8.83 -0.84 8.66
C THR A 72 7.57 -0.99 7.81
N LEU A 73 6.40 -0.73 8.42
CA LEU A 73 5.11 -0.71 7.74
C LEU A 73 5.13 0.28 6.55
N GLN A 74 4.77 -0.21 5.37
CA GLN A 74 4.72 0.58 4.13
C GLN A 74 3.45 0.29 3.34
N ALA A 75 2.95 1.33 2.67
CA ALA A 75 1.76 1.26 1.83
C ALA A 75 2.14 0.99 0.37
N TYR A 76 1.39 0.10 -0.27
CA TYR A 76 1.55 -0.27 -1.67
C TYR A 76 0.23 -0.12 -2.42
N ARG A 77 0.29 0.50 -3.60
CA ARG A 77 -0.82 0.49 -4.56
C ARG A 77 -0.70 -0.76 -5.42
N VAL A 78 -1.77 -1.52 -5.55
CA VAL A 78 -1.88 -2.62 -6.52
C VAL A 78 -2.77 -2.16 -7.66
N ALA A 79 -2.33 -2.34 -8.91
CA ALA A 79 -3.16 -2.14 -10.09
C ALA A 79 -3.26 -3.45 -10.88
N ILE A 80 -4.45 -3.75 -11.40
CA ILE A 80 -4.69 -4.97 -12.18
C ILE A 80 -5.05 -4.57 -13.61
N ALA A 81 -4.42 -5.21 -14.59
CA ALA A 81 -4.72 -5.03 -16.00
C ALA A 81 -5.14 -6.35 -16.66
N VAL A 82 -6.01 -6.26 -17.64
CA VAL A 82 -6.27 -7.35 -18.58
C VAL A 82 -5.36 -7.19 -19.80
N ARG A 83 -4.67 -8.28 -20.18
CA ARG A 83 -3.80 -8.29 -21.36
C ARG A 83 -4.62 -8.12 -22.63
N ALA A 84 -4.21 -7.22 -23.51
CA ALA A 84 -4.78 -7.11 -24.85
C ALA A 84 -4.26 -8.19 -25.81
N GLY A 85 -3.17 -8.89 -25.44
CA GLY A 85 -2.52 -9.93 -26.23
C GLY A 85 -1.91 -11.03 -25.36
N GLY A 86 -0.93 -11.77 -25.91
CA GLY A 86 -0.32 -12.90 -25.20
C GLY A 86 0.64 -12.52 -24.07
N SER A 87 1.05 -11.26 -23.97
CA SER A 87 2.06 -10.79 -23.03
C SER A 87 1.70 -9.37 -22.53
N ALA A 88 2.17 -9.01 -21.34
CA ALA A 88 1.93 -7.70 -20.76
C ALA A 88 2.49 -6.56 -21.64
N ALA A 89 1.73 -5.48 -21.79
CA ALA A 89 2.08 -4.35 -22.65
C ALA A 89 1.42 -3.03 -22.19
N VAL A 90 1.95 -1.90 -22.65
CA VAL A 90 1.42 -0.55 -22.32
C VAL A 90 -0.03 -0.36 -22.75
N GLY A 91 -0.48 -1.12 -23.76
CA GLY A 91 -1.86 -1.07 -24.26
C GLY A 91 -2.87 -1.86 -23.43
N ASP A 92 -2.43 -2.55 -22.37
CA ASP A 92 -3.32 -3.33 -21.50
C ASP A 92 -4.26 -2.43 -20.70
N ILE A 93 -5.48 -2.92 -20.48
CA ILE A 93 -6.54 -2.11 -19.87
C ILE A 93 -6.50 -2.29 -18.36
N ARG A 94 -6.31 -1.19 -17.62
CA ARG A 94 -6.43 -1.16 -16.16
C ARG A 94 -7.89 -1.37 -15.76
N ILE A 95 -8.18 -2.43 -15.02
CA ILE A 95 -9.54 -2.84 -14.63
C ILE A 95 -9.82 -2.69 -13.14
N SER A 96 -8.77 -2.66 -12.30
CA SER A 96 -8.91 -2.52 -10.86
C SER A 96 -7.69 -1.87 -10.23
N GLN A 97 -7.88 -1.29 -9.05
CA GLN A 97 -6.84 -0.76 -8.20
C GLN A 97 -7.21 -0.99 -6.73
N GLY A 98 -6.21 -1.31 -5.90
CA GLY A 98 -6.32 -1.46 -4.45
C GLY A 98 -5.10 -0.93 -3.72
N GLU A 99 -5.12 -1.03 -2.39
CA GLU A 99 -4.00 -0.69 -1.52
C GLU A 99 -3.79 -1.79 -0.48
N ILE A 100 -2.52 -2.07 -0.17
CA ILE A 100 -2.10 -3.03 0.86
C ILE A 100 -1.15 -2.30 1.79
N GLN A 101 -1.32 -2.48 3.10
CA GLN A 101 -0.28 -2.12 4.08
C GLN A 101 0.54 -3.35 4.41
N TRP A 102 1.85 -3.24 4.30
CA TRP A 102 2.75 -4.37 4.38
C TRP A 102 3.87 -4.11 5.38
N ASP A 103 4.02 -5.00 6.35
CA ASP A 103 5.07 -4.90 7.38
C ASP A 103 6.37 -5.62 7.02
N GLY A 104 6.43 -6.25 5.85
CA GLY A 104 7.56 -7.08 5.41
C GLY A 104 7.29 -8.59 5.50
N ILE A 105 6.19 -9.00 6.13
CA ILE A 105 5.83 -10.41 6.37
C ILE A 105 4.36 -10.67 6.01
N SER A 106 3.48 -9.75 6.38
CA SER A 106 2.04 -9.87 6.21
C SER A 106 1.35 -8.54 5.94
N GLU A 107 0.16 -8.64 5.35
CA GLU A 107 -0.76 -7.52 5.26
C GLU A 107 -1.23 -7.11 6.67
N VAL A 108 -1.16 -5.82 6.96
CA VAL A 108 -1.59 -5.24 8.23
C VAL A 108 -2.90 -4.50 8.05
N ASP A 109 -3.88 -4.84 8.87
CA ASP A 109 -5.15 -4.10 8.92
C ASP A 109 -4.98 -2.74 9.64
N ILE A 110 -5.18 -1.65 8.90
CA ILE A 110 -5.16 -0.27 9.44
C ILE A 110 -6.22 -0.08 10.53
N GLY A 111 -7.30 -0.87 10.52
CA GLY A 111 -8.34 -0.85 11.56
C GLY A 111 -7.84 -1.22 12.96
N THR A 112 -6.65 -1.80 13.07
CA THR A 112 -6.03 -2.18 14.36
C THR A 112 -4.93 -1.23 14.84
N ILE A 113 -4.74 -0.07 14.21
CA ILE A 113 -3.80 0.94 14.71
C ILE A 113 -4.31 1.51 16.04
N ASN A 114 -3.83 0.93 17.14
CA ASN A 114 -3.98 1.47 18.49
C ASN A 114 -3.05 2.69 18.61
N ILE A 115 -3.58 3.90 18.38
CA ILE A 115 -2.87 5.13 18.70
C ILE A 115 -2.72 5.19 20.23
N THR A 116 -1.58 4.72 20.72
CA THR A 116 -1.23 4.89 22.14
C THR A 116 -0.69 6.30 22.30
N GLN A 117 -1.57 7.26 22.59
CA GLN A 117 -1.17 8.64 22.87
C GLN A 117 -0.24 8.64 24.10
N THR A 118 1.07 8.78 23.87
CA THR A 118 2.08 8.63 24.93
C THR A 118 2.31 9.93 25.70
N SER A 119 1.80 11.07 25.21
CA SER A 119 1.75 12.31 25.97
C SER A 119 0.62 13.24 25.50
N VAL A 120 -0.03 13.87 26.48
CA VAL A 120 -0.86 15.07 26.30
C VAL A 120 -0.08 16.21 26.94
N THR A 121 0.34 17.20 26.16
CA THR A 121 0.87 18.45 26.71
C THR A 121 -0.25 19.46 26.72
N ASN A 122 -0.83 19.71 27.90
CA ASN A 122 -1.73 20.84 28.08
C ASN A 122 -0.89 22.12 28.01
N ILE A 123 -1.11 22.96 27.00
CA ILE A 123 -0.38 24.23 26.81
C ILE A 123 -1.16 25.39 27.44
N TYR A 124 -1.82 25.23 28.60
CA TYR A 124 -2.42 26.40 29.28
C TYR A 124 -2.54 26.18 30.78
N GLU A 125 -1.61 26.76 31.55
CA GLU A 125 -1.93 27.39 32.82
C GLU A 125 -1.19 28.74 32.84
N GLU A 126 -1.87 29.80 32.39
CA GLU A 126 -1.46 31.16 32.76
C GLU A 126 -1.95 31.35 34.20
N ASP A 127 -1.03 31.29 35.17
CA ASP A 127 -1.30 31.72 36.54
C ASP A 127 -1.65 33.22 36.52
N VAL A 128 -2.95 33.53 36.45
CA VAL A 128 -3.42 34.90 36.63
C VAL A 128 -3.34 35.22 38.12
N THR A 129 -2.18 35.69 38.59
CA THR A 129 -2.05 36.16 39.97
C THR A 129 -2.97 37.37 40.17
N ALA A 130 -3.97 37.24 41.05
CA ALA A 130 -4.85 38.35 41.39
C ALA A 130 -4.04 39.53 41.98
N PRO A 131 -4.35 40.79 41.63
CA PRO A 131 -3.66 41.94 42.19
C PRO A 131 -3.89 42.05 43.71
N PRO A 132 -2.91 42.55 44.49
CA PRO A 132 -3.03 42.64 45.94
C PRO A 132 -4.16 43.60 46.36
N ILE A 133 -4.99 43.17 47.29
CA ILE A 133 -6.07 43.97 47.89
C ILE A 133 -5.43 45.11 48.70
N GLN A 134 -5.64 46.36 48.30
CA GLN A 134 -5.33 47.51 49.15
C GLN A 134 -6.46 47.72 50.16
N VAL A 135 -6.18 47.45 51.44
CA VAL A 135 -7.06 47.85 52.54
C VAL A 135 -6.87 49.35 52.78
N ILE A 136 -7.84 50.15 52.37
CA ILE A 136 -7.92 51.56 52.77
C ILE A 136 -8.60 51.60 54.14
N ASN A 137 -7.85 51.93 55.19
CA ASN A 137 -8.44 52.30 56.47
C ASN A 137 -9.03 53.70 56.34
N LEU A 138 -10.35 53.79 56.48
CA LEU A 138 -11.12 55.05 56.54
C LEU A 138 -10.95 55.74 57.90
#